data_AF-A0AAU4UN21-F1
#
_entry.id   AF-A0AAU4UN21-F1
#
_cell.length_a   1.000
_cell.length_b   1.000
_cell.length_c   1.000
_cell.angle_alpha   90.00
_cell.angle_beta   90.00
_cell.angle_gamma   90.00
#
_symmetry.space_group_name_H-M   'P 1'
#
loop_
_entity.id
_entity.type
_entity.pdbx_description
1 polymer ?
#
loop_
_entity_poly.entity_id
_entity_poly.type
_entity_poly.pdbx_seq_one_letter_code
_entity_poly.pdbx_strand_id
1 'polypeptide(L)'
;MTTLLDVRRHPARQLAALYQERWEAEAVFAELKSHQRGAHVVLTSKTPDGVLQQIWAHLLVHHALRELMVRTAATRGLDPDRVSFTETLRSARRSVTVTPGSFSA
;
A
#
# COMPACT_ATOMS: atom_id res chain seq x y z
N MET A 1 21.27 13.85 7.05
CA MET A 1 22.26 14.21 6.00
C MET A 1 21.60 14.00 4.64
N THR A 2 21.87 14.86 3.67
CA THR A 2 21.43 14.73 2.27
C THR A 2 22.65 14.81 1.36
N THR A 3 22.63 14.12 0.22
CA THR A 3 23.66 14.22 -0.83
C THR A 3 23.39 15.36 -1.82
N LEU A 4 22.26 16.07 -1.68
CA LEU A 4 21.89 17.23 -2.49
C LEU A 4 22.60 18.48 -1.93
N LEU A 5 23.62 18.97 -2.64
CA LEU A 5 24.52 20.04 -2.16
C LEU A 5 24.15 21.45 -2.63
N ASP A 6 23.30 21.58 -3.64
CA ASP A 6 22.88 22.88 -4.18
C ASP A 6 21.69 23.44 -3.39
N VAL A 7 21.97 24.41 -2.51
CA VAL A 7 20.96 25.07 -1.66
C VAL A 7 19.95 25.90 -2.44
N ARG A 8 20.30 26.41 -3.64
CA ARG A 8 19.37 27.20 -4.46
C ARG A 8 18.38 26.28 -5.19
N ARG A 9 18.83 25.11 -5.63
CA ARG A 9 17.97 24.10 -6.26
C ARG A 9 17.19 23.25 -5.25
N HIS A 10 17.74 23.03 -4.06
CA HIS A 10 17.14 22.19 -3.02
C HIS A 10 17.06 22.93 -1.67
N PRO A 11 16.13 23.88 -1.52
CA PRO A 11 15.96 24.61 -0.26
C PRO A 11 15.71 23.66 0.90
N ALA A 12 16.38 23.89 2.03
CA ALA A 12 16.29 23.04 3.21
C ALA A 12 14.84 22.79 3.69
N ARG A 13 13.96 23.79 3.55
CA ARG A 13 12.54 23.68 3.90
C ARG A 13 11.79 22.64 3.05
N GLN A 14 12.09 22.54 1.75
CA GLN A 14 11.46 21.54 0.88
C GLN A 14 11.98 20.14 1.21
N LEU A 15 13.28 20.00 1.47
CA LEU A 15 13.86 18.73 1.90
C LEU A 15 13.33 18.27 3.26
N ALA A 16 13.09 19.20 4.19
CA ALA A 16 12.47 18.91 5.47
C ALA A 16 11.01 18.42 5.32
N ALA A 17 10.28 18.95 4.34
CA ALA A 17 8.92 18.49 4.03
C ALA A 17 8.92 17.04 3.48
N LEU A 18 9.84 16.71 2.57
CA LEU A 18 10.01 15.33 2.08
C LEU A 18 10.40 14.34 3.19
N TYR A 19 11.06 14.83 4.25
CA TYR A 19 11.35 13.98 5.41
C TYR A 19 10.08 13.60 6.19
N GLN A 20 9.03 14.43 6.15
CA GLN A 20 7.71 14.07 6.65
C GLN A 20 7.03 13.06 5.74
N GLU A 21 7.17 13.17 4.41
CA GLU A 21 6.67 12.13 3.48
C GLU A 21 7.35 10.76 3.75
N ARG A 22 8.59 10.74 4.26
CA ARG A 22 9.21 9.47 4.68
C ARG A 22 8.45 8.76 5.80
N TRP A 23 7.74 9.48 6.67
CA TRP A 23 6.87 8.85 7.68
C TRP A 23 5.73 8.05 7.05
N GLU A 24 5.36 8.32 5.80
CA GLU A 24 4.39 7.50 5.08
C GLU A 24 4.87 6.07 4.88
N ALA A 25 6.18 5.82 4.87
CA ALA A 25 6.70 4.46 4.86
C ALA A 25 6.29 3.67 6.11
N GLU A 26 6.17 4.32 7.27
CA GLU A 26 5.65 3.71 8.50
C GLU A 26 4.15 3.40 8.37
N ALA A 27 3.39 4.30 7.73
CA ALA A 27 1.98 4.08 7.42
C ALA A 27 1.80 2.86 6.48
N VAL A 28 2.64 2.70 5.46
CA VAL A 28 2.64 1.53 4.56
C VAL A 28 2.89 0.24 5.34
N PHE A 29 3.82 0.23 6.31
CA PHE A 29 4.02 -0.94 7.15
C PHE A 29 2.81 -1.26 8.03
N ALA A 30 2.12 -0.25 8.57
CA ALA A 30 0.89 -0.43 9.33
C ALA A 30 -0.24 -0.99 8.45
N GLU A 31 -0.39 -0.48 7.23
CA GLU A 31 -1.34 -1.00 6.24
C GLU A 31 -1.09 -2.46 5.91
N LEU A 32 0.16 -2.83 5.62
CA LEU A 32 0.50 -4.20 5.26
C LEU A 32 0.29 -5.18 6.44
N LYS A 33 0.85 -4.83 7.60
CA LYS A 33 0.93 -5.75 8.76
C LYS A 33 -0.36 -5.80 9.58
N SER A 34 -1.06 -4.67 9.70
CA SER A 34 -2.19 -4.52 10.62
C SER A 34 -3.54 -4.51 9.90
N HIS A 35 -3.64 -3.81 8.77
CA HIS A 35 -4.93 -3.66 8.07
C HIS A 35 -5.17 -4.74 7.01
N GLN A 36 -4.21 -4.96 6.12
CA GLN A 36 -4.32 -5.90 5.01
C GLN A 36 -4.16 -7.35 5.47
N ARG A 37 -3.04 -7.68 6.12
CA ARG A 37 -2.82 -9.03 6.66
C ARG A 37 -3.70 -9.29 7.89
N GLY A 38 -3.88 -8.27 8.73
CA GLY A 38 -4.49 -8.41 10.06
C GLY A 38 -3.42 -8.55 11.14
N ALA A 39 -3.58 -7.82 12.24
CA ALA A 39 -2.58 -7.71 13.31
C ALA A 39 -2.17 -9.05 13.96
N HIS A 40 -3.06 -10.04 13.94
CA HIS A 40 -2.85 -11.35 14.59
C HIS A 40 -2.74 -12.52 13.60
N VAL A 41 -2.67 -12.25 12.30
CA VAL A 41 -2.57 -13.30 11.28
C VAL A 41 -1.11 -13.69 11.07
N VAL A 42 -0.83 -14.99 11.21
CA VAL A 42 0.49 -15.58 10.99
C VAL A 42 0.54 -16.21 9.59
N LEU A 43 1.70 -16.13 8.93
CA LEU A 43 1.92 -16.80 7.65
C LEU A 43 1.87 -18.31 7.84
N THR A 44 1.12 -19.01 7.00
CA THR A 44 0.71 -20.39 7.25
C THR A 44 1.69 -21.44 6.74
N SER A 45 2.57 -21.07 5.81
CA SER A 45 3.57 -21.99 5.24
C SER A 45 4.60 -22.41 6.28
N LYS A 46 5.01 -23.67 6.23
CA LYS A 46 6.09 -24.23 7.07
C LYS A 46 7.43 -24.33 6.34
N THR A 47 7.51 -23.84 5.11
CA THR A 47 8.76 -23.79 4.31
C THR A 47 9.18 -22.36 4.02
N PRO A 48 10.50 -22.06 3.93
CA PRO A 48 10.99 -20.73 3.60
C PRO A 48 10.41 -20.17 2.29
N ASP A 49 10.38 -20.99 1.23
CA ASP A 49 9.88 -20.57 -0.08
C ASP A 49 8.39 -20.24 -0.04
N GLY A 50 7.58 -21.05 0.66
CA GLY A 50 6.16 -20.76 0.80
C GLY A 50 5.88 -19.53 1.66
N VAL A 51 6.72 -19.24 2.66
CA VAL A 51 6.64 -17.99 3.43
C VAL A 51 6.95 -16.79 2.53
N LEU A 52 8.02 -16.87 1.72
CA LEU A 52 8.36 -15.83 0.74
C LEU A 52 7.22 -15.61 -0.26
N GLN A 53 6.61 -16.67 -0.77
CA GLN A 53 5.46 -16.59 -1.67
C GLN A 53 4.29 -15.83 -1.03
N GLN A 54 3.97 -16.10 0.24
CA GLN A 54 2.90 -15.38 0.94
C GLN A 54 3.25 -13.91 1.15
N ILE A 55 4.50 -13.58 1.45
CA ILE A 55 4.96 -12.19 1.54
C ILE A 55 4.77 -11.49 0.19
N TRP A 56 5.18 -12.11 -0.91
CA TRP A 56 4.98 -11.57 -2.25
C TRP A 56 3.50 -11.39 -2.59
N ALA A 57 2.64 -12.33 -2.22
CA ALA A 57 1.20 -12.18 -2.41
C ALA A 57 0.65 -10.94 -1.66
N HIS A 58 1.08 -10.70 -0.42
CA HIS A 58 0.71 -9.49 0.31
C HIS A 58 1.20 -8.21 -0.38
N LEU A 59 2.45 -8.19 -0.83
CA LEU A 59 3.01 -7.02 -1.53
C LEU A 59 2.28 -6.73 -2.85
N LEU A 60 1.96 -7.76 -3.63
CA LEU A 60 1.21 -7.61 -4.88
C LEU A 60 -0.20 -7.07 -4.64
N VAL A 61 -0.92 -7.62 -3.66
CA VAL A 61 -2.25 -7.10 -3.29
C VAL A 61 -2.18 -5.66 -2.80
N HIS A 62 -1.15 -5.32 -2.01
CA HIS A 62 -0.95 -3.94 -1.55
C HIS A 62 -0.74 -2.98 -2.72
N HIS A 63 0.12 -3.35 -3.67
CA HIS A 63 0.40 -2.56 -4.86
C HIS A 63 -0.87 -2.35 -5.70
N ALA A 64 -1.64 -3.41 -5.94
CA ALA A 64 -2.90 -3.31 -6.68
C ALA A 64 -3.93 -2.40 -5.99
N LEU A 65 -4.01 -2.43 -4.65
CA LEU A 65 -4.88 -1.52 -3.89
C LEU A 65 -4.41 -0.07 -4.01
N ARG A 66 -3.10 0.20 -3.96
CA ARG A 66 -2.53 1.54 -4.15
C ARG A 66 -2.80 2.07 -5.56
N GLU A 67 -2.63 1.23 -6.57
CA GLU A 67 -2.99 1.59 -7.94
C GLU A 67 -4.49 1.91 -8.08
N LEU A 68 -5.36 1.11 -7.46
CA LEU A 68 -6.79 1.38 -7.43
C LEU A 68 -7.12 2.72 -6.76
N MET A 69 -6.44 3.06 -5.66
CA MET A 69 -6.59 4.35 -4.99
C MET A 69 -6.21 5.51 -5.91
N VAL A 70 -5.04 5.43 -6.56
CA VAL A 70 -4.55 6.46 -7.51
C VAL A 70 -5.54 6.65 -8.65
N ARG A 71 -6.00 5.55 -9.27
CA ARG A 71 -6.99 5.61 -10.35
C ARG A 71 -8.31 6.21 -9.87
N THR A 72 -8.76 5.84 -8.68
CA THR A 72 -10.00 6.38 -8.08
C THR A 72 -9.89 7.87 -7.80
N ALA A 73 -8.76 8.32 -7.25
CA ALA A 73 -8.49 9.73 -6.99
C ALA A 73 -8.48 10.54 -8.28
N ALA A 74 -7.81 10.03 -9.32
CA ALA A 74 -7.76 10.65 -10.64
C ALA A 74 -9.16 10.84 -11.25
N THR A 75 -10.06 9.86 -11.15
CA THR A 75 -11.45 9.99 -11.65
C THR A 75 -12.27 11.08 -10.95
N ARG A 76 -11.84 11.51 -9.76
CA ARG A 76 -12.52 12.54 -8.96
C ARG A 76 -11.73 13.84 -8.83
N GLY A 77 -10.58 13.96 -9.50
CA GLY A 77 -9.68 15.10 -9.36
C GLY A 77 -9.18 15.31 -7.92
N LEU A 78 -9.07 14.23 -7.15
CA LEU A 78 -8.59 14.25 -5.76
C LEU A 78 -7.11 13.89 -5.71
N ASP A 79 -6.44 14.38 -4.68
CA ASP A 79 -5.14 13.87 -4.25
C ASP A 79 -5.26 12.38 -3.83
N PRO A 80 -4.44 11.46 -4.36
CA PRO A 80 -4.43 10.04 -3.96
C PRO A 80 -4.31 9.82 -2.46
N ASP A 81 -3.60 10.69 -1.73
CA ASP A 81 -3.38 10.53 -0.29
C ASP A 81 -4.63 10.84 0.54
N ARG A 82 -5.67 11.42 -0.09
CA ARG A 82 -6.99 11.60 0.51
C ARG A 82 -7.87 10.36 0.41
N VAL A 83 -7.47 9.33 -0.33
CA VAL A 83 -8.21 8.08 -0.44
C VAL A 83 -7.81 7.17 0.73
N SER A 84 -8.79 6.66 1.47
CA SER A 84 -8.52 5.73 2.57
C SER A 84 -8.13 4.34 2.06
N PHE A 85 -6.95 3.85 2.50
CA PHE A 85 -6.51 2.49 2.21
C PHE A 85 -7.48 1.44 2.78
N THR A 86 -7.89 1.60 4.04
CA THR A 86 -8.78 0.65 4.72
C THR A 86 -10.14 0.53 4.02
N GLU A 87 -10.69 1.65 3.52
CA GLU A 87 -11.97 1.61 2.81
C GLU A 87 -11.82 0.97 1.43
N THR A 88 -10.70 1.24 0.74
CA THR A 88 -10.37 0.60 -0.53
C THR A 88 -10.23 -0.91 -0.35
N LEU A 89 -9.48 -1.36 0.67
CA LEU A 89 -9.33 -2.78 1.01
C LEU A 89 -10.68 -3.44 1.31
N ARG A 90 -11.54 -2.81 2.13
CA ARG A 90 -12.87 -3.34 2.46
C ARG A 90 -13.75 -3.43 1.20
N SER A 91 -13.69 -2.43 0.33
CA SER A 91 -14.44 -2.42 -0.92
C SER A 91 -13.99 -3.53 -1.87
N ALA A 92 -12.67 -3.67 -2.08
CA ALA A 92 -12.09 -4.72 -2.93
C ALA A 92 -12.42 -6.13 -2.41
N ARG A 93 -12.39 -6.35 -1.09
CA ARG A 93 -12.81 -7.62 -0.50
C ARG A 93 -14.28 -7.94 -0.81
N ARG A 94 -15.18 -6.95 -0.68
CA ARG A 94 -16.61 -7.14 -0.99
C ARG A 94 -16.85 -7.43 -2.47
N SER A 95 -16.13 -6.78 -3.39
CA SER A 95 -16.35 -7.00 -4.83
C SER A 95 -15.97 -8.41 -5.28
N VAL A 96 -14.95 -9.00 -4.66
CA VAL A 96 -14.54 -10.40 -4.92
C VAL A 96 -15.57 -11.39 -4.36
N THR A 97 -16.16 -11.12 -3.20
CA THR A 97 -17.21 -12.00 -2.63
C THR A 97 -18.53 -11.94 -3.40
N VAL A 98 -18.85 -10.79 -4.02
CA VAL A 98 -20.08 -10.59 -4.79
C VAL A 98 -20.00 -11.20 -6.20
N THR A 99 -18.81 -11.49 -6.71
CA THR A 99 -18.62 -12.18 -8.00
C THR A 99 -18.24 -13.63 -7.72
N PRO A 100 -19.16 -14.61 -7.81
CA PRO A 100 -18.75 -16.00 -7.76
C PRO A 100 -17.84 -16.24 -8.96
N GLY A 101 -16.57 -16.59 -8.71
CA GLY A 101 -15.69 -17.05 -9.77
C GLY A 101 -16.27 -18.33 -10.36
N SER A 102 -16.88 -18.24 -11.54
CA SER A 102 -17.19 -19.42 -12.34
C SER A 102 -15.87 -19.98 -12.87
N PHE A 103 -15.17 -20.74 -12.04
CA PHE A 103 -14.12 -21.63 -12.50
C PHE A 103 -14.82 -22.84 -13.10
N SER A 104 -15.06 -22.80 -14.41
CA SER A 104 -15.36 -24.02 -15.16
C SER A 104 -14.06 -24.83 -15.24
N ALA A 105 -14.04 -25.98 -14.57
CA ALA A 105 -13.11 -27.07 -14.85
C ALA A 105 -13.64 -27.90 -16.02
#